data_AF-A0A0G4EGS5-F1
#
_entry.id   AF-A0A0G4EGS5-F1
#
_cell.length_a   1.000
_cell.length_b   1.000
_cell.length_c   1.000
_cell.angle_alpha   90.00
_cell.angle_beta   90.00
_cell.angle_gamma   90.00
#
_symmetry.space_group_name_H-M   'P 1'
#
loop_
_entity.id
_entity.type
_entity.pdbx_description
1 polymer ?
#
loop_
_entity_poly.entity_id
_entity_poly.type
_entity_poly.pdbx_seq_one_letter_code
_entity_poly.pdbx_strand_id
1 'polypeptide(L)'
;MSLSGWLTRLQMEREKAERALRLHQQRGLDTTMLDITIEKLDESIKEVMQEKQGNMPRAKRAKANESEDAVASDEGKDGDSSSNNKTNSGVENGSKTEAK
;
A
#
# COMPACT_ATOMS: atom_id res chain seq x y z
N MET A 1 5.62 -31.81 7.50
CA MET A 1 6.50 -30.73 8.00
C MET A 1 5.64 -29.75 8.77
N SER A 2 5.98 -29.36 10.00
CA SER A 2 5.20 -28.36 10.78
C SER A 2 5.72 -26.94 10.55
N LEU A 3 4.88 -25.93 10.79
CA LEU A 3 5.29 -24.50 10.79
C LEU A 3 6.47 -24.24 11.74
N SER A 4 6.52 -24.92 12.88
CA SER A 4 7.67 -24.86 13.80
C SER A 4 8.96 -25.38 13.15
N GLY A 5 8.90 -26.47 12.38
CA GLY A 5 10.06 -27.00 11.65
C GLY A 5 10.53 -26.09 10.51
N TRP A 6 9.61 -25.38 9.86
CA TRP A 6 9.96 -24.33 8.89
C TRP A 6 10.68 -23.15 9.56
N LEU A 7 10.14 -22.65 10.68
CA LEU A 7 10.74 -21.56 11.44
C LEU A 7 12.17 -21.92 11.93
N THR A 8 12.35 -23.11 12.51
CA THR A 8 13.68 -23.60 12.93
C THR A 8 14.65 -23.73 11.75
N ARG A 9 14.17 -24.16 10.57
CA ARG A 9 15.02 -24.22 9.36
C ARG A 9 15.45 -22.84 8.88
N LEU A 10 14.54 -21.87 8.83
CA LEU A 10 14.85 -20.50 8.44
C LEU A 10 15.85 -19.85 9.39
N GLN A 11 15.70 -20.07 10.71
CA GLN A 11 16.65 -19.61 11.72
C GLN A 11 18.06 -20.21 11.53
N MET A 12 18.17 -21.50 11.20
CA MET A 12 19.46 -22.14 10.92
C MET A 12 20.13 -21.60 9.65
N GLU A 13 19.39 -21.35 8.56
CA GLU A 13 19.98 -20.75 7.35
C GLU A 13 20.39 -19.28 7.60
N ARG A 14 19.62 -18.54 8.42
CA ARG A 14 19.97 -17.16 8.83
C ARG A 14 21.29 -17.12 9.60
N GLU A 15 21.43 -17.98 10.61
CA GLU A 15 22.67 -18.04 11.41
C GLU A 15 23.88 -18.44 10.54
N LYS A 16 23.69 -19.37 9.61
CA LYS A 16 24.71 -19.78 8.64
C LYS A 16 25.10 -18.63 7.70
N ALA A 17 24.15 -17.83 7.22
CA ALA A 17 24.41 -16.65 6.42
C ALA A 17 25.16 -15.56 7.23
N GLU A 18 24.80 -15.31 8.49
CA GLU A 18 25.53 -14.38 9.38
C GLU A 18 26.96 -14.82 9.72
N ARG A 19 27.21 -16.13 9.80
CA ARG A 19 28.57 -16.68 9.96
C ARG A 19 29.38 -16.50 8.68
N ALA A 20 28.77 -16.75 7.51
CA ALA A 20 29.41 -16.50 6.22
C ALA A 20 29.71 -15.01 6.00
N LEU A 21 28.78 -14.12 6.37
CA LEU A 21 28.93 -12.66 6.32
C LEU A 21 30.19 -12.21 7.08
N ARG A 22 30.31 -12.61 8.34
CA ARG A 22 31.50 -12.29 9.18
C ARG A 22 32.80 -12.80 8.57
N LEU A 23 32.80 -14.03 8.01
CA LEU A 23 33.99 -14.59 7.33
C LEU A 23 34.35 -13.85 6.04
N HIS A 24 33.35 -13.37 5.28
CA HIS A 24 33.57 -12.59 4.06
C HIS A 24 34.10 -11.19 4.38
N GLN A 25 33.49 -10.50 5.37
CA GLN A 25 33.95 -9.20 5.88
C GLN A 25 35.42 -9.27 6.36
N GLN A 26 35.78 -10.29 7.15
CA GLN A 26 37.16 -10.50 7.60
C GLN A 26 38.16 -10.73 6.46
N ARG A 27 37.70 -11.23 5.31
CA ARG A 27 38.52 -11.50 4.12
C ARG A 27 38.47 -10.36 3.09
N GLY A 28 37.74 -9.28 3.36
CA GLY A 28 37.51 -8.19 2.39
C GLY A 28 36.77 -8.64 1.13
N LEU A 29 35.99 -9.73 1.20
CA LEU A 29 35.17 -10.22 0.10
C LEU A 29 33.84 -9.46 0.05
N ASP A 30 33.22 -9.40 -1.13
CA ASP A 30 31.87 -8.86 -1.26
C ASP A 30 30.87 -9.64 -0.39
N THR A 31 30.03 -8.89 0.31
CA THR A 31 29.00 -9.38 1.23
C THR A 31 27.59 -9.03 0.78
N THR A 32 27.43 -8.20 -0.26
CA THR A 32 26.14 -7.65 -0.69
C THR A 32 25.07 -8.73 -0.85
N MET A 33 25.44 -9.87 -1.45
CA MET A 33 24.55 -11.03 -1.61
C MET A 33 24.21 -11.73 -0.29
N LEU A 34 25.10 -11.75 0.70
CA LEU A 34 24.87 -12.31 2.02
C LEU A 34 23.96 -11.39 2.85
N ASP A 35 24.17 -10.08 2.79
CA ASP A 35 23.33 -9.08 3.44
C ASP A 35 21.87 -9.16 2.93
N ILE A 36 21.67 -9.19 1.60
CA ILE A 36 20.36 -9.42 0.96
C ILE A 36 19.75 -10.77 1.35
N THR A 37 20.58 -11.81 1.53
CA THR A 37 20.10 -13.15 1.92
C THR A 37 19.61 -13.16 3.37
N ILE A 38 20.31 -12.48 4.29
CA ILE A 38 19.91 -12.35 5.70
C ILE A 38 18.60 -11.57 5.81
N GLU A 39 18.47 -10.45 5.09
CA GLU A 39 17.24 -9.64 5.06
C GLU A 39 16.01 -10.46 4.63
N LYS A 40 16.11 -11.21 3.53
CA LYS A 40 15.03 -12.09 3.04
C LYS A 40 14.69 -13.23 3.99
N LEU A 41 15.68 -13.76 4.71
CA LEU A 41 15.45 -14.77 5.75
C LEU A 41 14.74 -14.17 6.96
N ASP A 42 15.07 -12.92 7.35
CA ASP A 42 14.37 -12.19 8.40
C ASP A 42 12.92 -11.84 8.02
N GLU A 43 12.64 -11.49 6.75
CA GLU A 43 11.28 -11.36 6.23
C GLU A 43 10.52 -12.68 6.31
N SER A 44 11.10 -13.77 5.79
CA SER A 44 10.49 -15.11 5.81
C SER A 44 10.18 -15.59 7.24
N ILE A 45 11.07 -15.29 8.20
CA ILE A 45 10.86 -15.60 9.63
C ILE A 45 9.67 -14.81 10.19
N LYS A 46 9.57 -13.50 9.88
CA LYS A 46 8.45 -12.65 10.32
C LYS A 46 7.12 -13.15 9.74
N GLU A 47 7.07 -13.51 8.45
CA GLU A 47 5.86 -14.06 7.81
C GLU A 47 5.37 -15.33 8.50
N VAL A 48 6.25 -16.32 8.70
CA VAL A 48 5.91 -17.58 9.40
C VAL A 48 5.47 -17.34 10.85
N MET A 49 6.03 -16.33 11.53
CA MET A 49 5.60 -15.94 12.88
C MET A 49 4.24 -15.23 12.90
N GLN A 50 3.92 -14.42 11.89
CA GLN A 50 2.61 -13.75 11.77
C GLN A 50 1.49 -14.73 11.38
N GLU A 51 1.78 -15.70 10.49
CA GLU A 51 0.86 -16.78 10.14
C GLU A 51 0.47 -17.59 11.38
N LYS A 52 1.45 -17.91 12.25
CA LYS A 52 1.22 -18.57 13.55
C LYS A 52 0.32 -17.77 14.49
N GLN A 53 0.32 -16.43 14.41
CA GLN A 53 -0.52 -15.55 15.24
C GLN A 53 -1.91 -15.26 14.66
N GLY A 54 -2.25 -15.80 13.48
CA GLY A 54 -3.57 -15.62 12.88
C GLY A 54 -3.80 -14.22 12.33
N ASN A 55 -2.74 -13.56 11.82
CA ASN A 55 -2.85 -12.26 11.17
C ASN A 55 -3.59 -12.38 9.81
N MET A 56 -4.92 -12.46 9.85
CA MET A 56 -5.74 -12.30 8.65
C MET A 56 -5.48 -10.90 8.06
N PRO A 57 -5.05 -10.78 6.79
CA PRO A 57 -4.75 -9.48 6.20
C PRO A 57 -6.06 -8.71 5.93
N ARG A 58 -6.50 -7.90 6.90
CA ARG A 58 -7.57 -6.89 6.76
C ARG A 58 -7.07 -5.69 5.93
N ALA A 59 -6.60 -5.96 4.71
CA ALA A 59 -5.94 -4.97 3.85
C ALA A 59 -6.34 -5.09 2.36
N LYS A 60 -7.59 -5.49 2.06
CA LYS A 60 -8.23 -5.29 0.74
C LYS A 60 -9.69 -4.82 0.86
N ARG A 61 -9.96 -3.80 1.69
CA ARG A 61 -11.25 -3.10 1.69
C ARG A 61 -11.16 -1.65 2.20
N ALA A 62 -10.34 -0.86 1.52
CA ALA A 62 -10.33 0.61 1.60
C ALA A 62 -10.23 1.18 0.17
N LYS A 63 -11.40 1.48 -0.41
CA LYS A 63 -11.58 2.39 -1.54
C LYS A 63 -12.52 3.48 -1.01
N ALA A 64 -12.22 4.75 -1.32
CA ALA A 64 -12.91 5.96 -0.80
C ALA A 64 -12.66 6.19 0.72
N ASN A 65 -12.15 7.31 1.24
CA ASN A 65 -11.94 8.69 0.73
C ASN A 65 -13.25 9.36 0.25
N GLU A 66 -13.79 10.43 0.83
CA GLU A 66 -13.28 11.40 1.82
C GLU A 66 -14.21 11.52 3.05
N SER A 67 -13.73 12.18 4.11
CA SER A 67 -14.55 12.76 5.16
C SER A 67 -14.73 14.26 4.92
N GLU A 68 -15.97 14.74 4.89
CA GLU A 68 -16.29 16.13 5.24
C GLU A 68 -17.29 16.11 6.40
N ASP A 69 -17.00 16.91 7.42
CA ASP A 69 -17.68 16.94 8.71
C ASP A 69 -18.21 18.36 8.99
N ALA A 70 -19.06 18.50 10.01
CA ALA A 70 -19.51 19.75 10.63
C ALA A 70 -20.55 20.64 9.90
N VAL A 71 -21.83 20.31 10.15
CA VAL A 71 -22.97 21.18 10.57
C VAL A 71 -22.87 22.72 10.50
N ALA A 72 -23.96 23.37 10.04
CA ALA A 72 -24.87 24.19 10.89
C ALA A 72 -26.01 24.87 10.09
N SER A 73 -27.24 24.85 10.63
CA SER A 73 -28.29 25.91 10.55
C SER A 73 -28.84 26.34 9.15
N ASP A 74 -30.06 26.88 8.98
CA ASP A 74 -31.29 27.01 9.79
C ASP A 74 -32.44 27.50 8.85
N GLU A 75 -33.70 27.44 9.32
CA GLU A 75 -34.93 28.11 8.82
C GLU A 75 -35.32 28.15 7.32
N GLY A 76 -36.43 27.44 7.01
CA GLY A 76 -37.48 27.91 6.09
C GLY A 76 -37.24 27.82 4.56
N LYS A 77 -38.24 28.11 3.71
CA LYS A 77 -39.71 28.06 3.82
C LYS A 77 -40.30 28.27 2.41
N ASP A 78 -41.35 27.51 2.03
CA ASP A 78 -42.11 27.65 0.76
C ASP A 78 -41.24 27.49 -0.52
N GLY A 79 -41.68 27.08 -1.71
CA GLY A 79 -42.94 26.68 -2.34
C GLY A 79 -42.54 26.19 -3.76
N ASP A 80 -43.13 25.12 -4.26
CA ASP A 80 -44.19 25.18 -5.28
C ASP A 80 -43.69 25.01 -6.74
N SER A 81 -44.44 24.21 -7.50
CA SER A 81 -44.50 24.13 -8.97
C SER A 81 -43.26 23.90 -9.85
N SER A 82 -43.25 22.70 -10.44
CA SER A 82 -43.55 22.45 -11.87
C SER A 82 -42.62 22.98 -12.98
N SER A 83 -42.42 22.12 -14.00
CA SER A 83 -42.03 22.47 -15.37
C SER A 83 -40.58 23.00 -15.58
N ASN A 84 -39.95 22.86 -16.74
CA ASN A 84 -40.34 22.16 -17.98
C ASN A 84 -39.12 21.64 -18.75
N ASN A 85 -39.35 20.56 -19.50
CA ASN A 85 -38.52 20.18 -20.64
C ASN A 85 -38.45 21.30 -21.69
N LYS A 86 -37.24 21.80 -22.02
CA LYS A 86 -36.88 22.07 -23.42
C LYS A 86 -35.38 22.20 -23.68
N THR A 87 -34.97 21.65 -24.81
CA THR A 87 -33.72 21.97 -25.51
C THR A 87 -33.73 23.43 -26.02
N ASN A 88 -32.55 24.05 -26.21
CA ASN A 88 -31.90 24.13 -27.54
C ASN A 88 -30.74 25.16 -27.58
N SER A 89 -29.83 24.97 -28.53
CA SER A 89 -29.08 25.98 -29.32
C SER A 89 -28.37 27.19 -28.68
N GLY A 90 -27.11 27.38 -29.08
CA GLY A 90 -26.48 28.71 -29.24
C GLY A 90 -25.03 28.77 -28.73
N VAL A 91 -24.00 29.08 -29.53
CA VAL A 91 -23.68 30.41 -30.13
C VAL A 91 -23.16 31.36 -29.02
N GLU A 92 -21.94 31.91 -29.05
CA GLU A 92 -20.90 31.98 -30.09
C GLU A 92 -19.55 32.49 -29.53
N ASN A 93 -18.46 32.39 -30.33
CA ASN A 93 -17.22 33.21 -30.31
C ASN A 93 -16.41 33.33 -29.00
N GLY A 94 -15.07 33.33 -28.95
CA GLY A 94 -13.98 33.57 -29.91
C GLY A 94 -12.80 34.14 -29.09
N SER A 95 -11.54 34.25 -29.52
CA SER A 95 -10.86 34.00 -30.81
C SER A 95 -9.34 33.97 -30.58
N LYS A 96 -8.56 33.31 -31.47
CA LYS A 96 -7.17 33.67 -31.91
C LYS A 96 -6.04 33.76 -30.83
N THR A 97 -4.71 33.73 -31.05
CA THR A 97 -3.72 33.43 -32.13
C THR A 97 -2.32 33.40 -31.45
N GLU A 98 -1.24 32.76 -31.93
CA GLU A 98 -0.98 31.98 -33.16
C GLU A 98 0.18 30.95 -33.00
N ALA A 99 0.59 30.39 -34.14
CA ALA A 99 1.91 29.89 -34.55
C ALA A 99 3.16 30.49 -33.82
N LYS A 100 4.33 29.83 -33.83
CA LYS A 100 4.88 28.98 -34.92
C LYS A 100 5.99 28.04 -34.44
#